data_AF-A0A446BEZ1-F1
#
_entry.id   AF-A0A446BEZ1-F1
#
_cell.length_a   1.000
_cell.length_b   1.000
_cell.length_c   1.000
_cell.angle_alpha   90.00
_cell.angle_beta   90.00
_cell.angle_gamma   90.00
#
_symmetry.space_group_name_H-M   'P 1'
#
loop_
_entity.id
_entity.type
_entity.pdbx_description
1 polymer ?
#
loop_
_entity_poly.entity_id
_entity_poly.type
_entity_poly.pdbx_seq_one_letter_code
_entity_poly.pdbx_strand_id
1 'polypeptide(L)'
;MSYNPYNQGPTAESGYGYGQTDQHEMQPYGQSYGQQSYGSPQHQYGQQYGQEQPYGSAQPQQEQQYGSLGPQRGGANVLSQSDFLKRVSAIRQEIQSLKVNIQNVATLHGQTLASTDNAARQQLDDLVAATQLKNTSIRSQIQELKADTERTTDGSFSVKKSQFESLNNFFKDTIQQFLEEESQYKERYRQQIARQYRIVNPDATEEQVQQAMDADWRDEGIFQAALRTNRSGHASAVLGNVRARHNDMLKIEKSIMELLELLEILNQQVVQQGQVIQNIDDKAQDTNTHLNDATIQLNKGVEHARRARKLKWWCFGICVAIIIIVALIVGLYVGLNKASQKASSS
;
A
#
# COMPACT_ATOMS: atom_id res chain seq x y z
N MET A 1 -25.15 57.67 39.96
CA MET A 1 -25.51 57.13 41.29
C MET A 1 -25.65 55.63 41.08
N SER A 2 -24.62 54.81 41.28
CA SER A 2 -23.90 54.51 42.54
C SER A 2 -24.80 53.85 43.58
N TYR A 3 -24.56 52.56 43.85
CA TYR A 3 -23.96 52.15 45.13
C TYR A 3 -23.39 50.73 45.07
N ASN A 4 -22.14 50.58 45.52
CA ASN A 4 -21.56 49.35 46.04
C ASN A 4 -21.00 49.71 47.43
N PRO A 5 -21.23 48.91 48.47
CA PRO A 5 -20.17 48.73 49.46
C PRO A 5 -20.03 47.29 49.97
N TYR A 6 -18.78 46.84 50.04
CA TYR A 6 -18.30 45.71 50.84
C TYR A 6 -18.73 45.82 52.32
N ASN A 7 -18.83 44.68 53.03
CA ASN A 7 -17.90 44.34 54.13
C ASN A 7 -18.10 42.89 54.69
N GLN A 8 -17.12 42.43 55.48
CA GLN A 8 -17.13 41.32 56.47
C GLN A 8 -16.82 39.87 56.02
N GLY A 9 -15.58 39.45 56.25
CA GLY A 9 -15.30 38.30 57.15
C GLY A 9 -14.88 38.84 58.54
N PRO A 10 -14.20 38.08 59.43
CA PRO A 10 -13.75 36.68 59.35
C PRO A 10 -14.17 35.80 60.57
N THR A 11 -13.93 34.48 60.51
CA THR A 11 -13.81 33.61 61.72
C THR A 11 -12.89 32.41 61.47
N ALA A 12 -11.91 32.19 62.37
CA ALA A 12 -11.37 30.85 62.68
C ALA A 12 -12.42 30.11 63.57
N GLU A 13 -12.42 28.81 63.87
CA GLU A 13 -11.39 27.81 64.21
C GLU A 13 -12.08 26.41 64.14
N SER A 14 -11.52 25.21 64.37
CA SER A 14 -10.21 24.66 64.77
C SER A 14 -9.93 23.40 63.89
N GLY A 15 -8.90 22.55 64.01
CA GLY A 15 -7.81 22.37 64.99
C GLY A 15 -7.80 20.97 65.62
N TYR A 16 -7.10 20.01 65.00
CA TYR A 16 -6.59 18.79 65.66
C TYR A 16 -5.28 18.35 65.01
N GLY A 17 -4.24 18.20 65.83
CA GLY A 17 -2.96 17.63 65.42
C GLY A 17 -2.15 17.15 66.62
N TYR A 18 -1.57 15.95 66.48
CA TYR A 18 -0.41 15.38 67.16
C TYR A 18 0.14 14.37 66.13
N GLY A 19 1.42 14.35 65.76
CA GLY A 19 2.55 13.95 66.61
C GLY A 19 2.65 12.40 66.59
N GLN A 20 3.76 11.75 66.22
CA GLN A 20 5.17 12.16 66.24
C GLN A 20 6.05 11.27 65.31
N THR A 21 7.23 11.78 64.91
CA THR A 21 8.50 11.09 64.51
C THR A 21 8.48 9.58 64.15
N ASP A 22 9.06 9.16 63.02
CA ASP A 22 10.51 8.99 62.98
C ASP A 22 11.21 9.15 61.61
N GLN A 23 12.48 9.54 61.74
CA GLN A 23 13.50 9.78 60.72
C GLN A 23 13.98 8.49 60.04
N HIS A 24 14.22 8.52 58.73
CA HIS A 24 15.36 7.83 58.10
C HIS A 24 15.76 8.51 56.78
N GLU A 25 17.04 8.37 56.42
CA GLU A 25 17.76 9.33 55.58
C GLU A 25 17.60 9.17 54.06
N MET A 26 17.82 10.27 53.34
CA MET A 26 18.02 10.28 51.89
C MET A 26 19.41 9.73 51.54
N GLN A 27 19.50 8.80 50.58
CA GLN A 27 20.77 8.42 49.96
C GLN A 27 20.99 9.20 48.64
N PRO A 28 22.14 9.90 48.47
CA PRO A 28 22.47 10.60 47.24
C PRO A 28 23.22 9.69 46.24
N TYR A 29 23.06 9.98 44.95
CA TYR A 29 23.82 9.32 43.88
C TYR A 29 25.30 9.75 43.90
N GLY A 30 26.23 8.81 44.08
CA GLY A 30 27.67 9.04 44.17
C GLY A 30 28.45 8.36 43.04
N GLN A 31 29.32 9.13 42.39
CA GLN A 31 30.17 8.73 41.25
C GLN A 31 31.57 8.32 41.76
N SER A 32 32.22 7.30 41.19
CA SER A 32 33.62 6.94 41.52
C SER A 32 34.36 6.32 40.32
N TYR A 33 35.71 6.31 40.40
CA TYR A 33 36.63 6.24 39.27
C TYR A 33 37.67 5.09 39.37
N GLY A 34 38.22 4.67 38.21
CA GLY A 34 39.48 3.90 38.07
C GLY A 34 39.36 2.37 38.10
N GLN A 35 40.32 1.57 37.60
CA GLN A 35 41.46 1.83 36.70
C GLN A 35 41.90 0.48 36.04
N GLN A 36 42.64 0.52 34.93
CA GLN A 36 43.13 -0.65 34.14
C GLN A 36 44.17 -1.52 34.86
N SER A 37 44.28 -2.81 34.47
CA SER A 37 45.59 -3.46 34.23
C SER A 37 45.50 -4.72 33.34
N TYR A 38 46.66 -5.17 32.83
CA TYR A 38 46.89 -6.20 31.79
C TYR A 38 47.02 -7.64 32.34
N GLY A 39 46.85 -8.65 31.46
CA GLY A 39 47.46 -9.98 31.66
C GLY A 39 46.92 -11.12 30.78
N SER A 40 47.70 -11.59 29.80
CA SER A 40 47.47 -12.86 29.09
C SER A 40 48.20 -14.02 29.77
N PRO A 41 47.82 -15.28 29.50
CA PRO A 41 48.85 -16.26 29.09
C PRO A 41 48.44 -17.17 27.90
N GLN A 42 49.45 -17.65 27.18
CA GLN A 42 49.36 -18.73 26.18
C GLN A 42 49.29 -20.12 26.86
N HIS A 43 48.95 -21.17 26.09
CA HIS A 43 49.56 -22.53 26.02
C HIS A 43 48.64 -23.44 25.16
N GLN A 44 49.01 -24.60 24.63
CA GLN A 44 50.20 -25.07 23.89
C GLN A 44 49.83 -26.43 23.24
N TYR A 45 50.35 -26.76 22.06
CA TYR A 45 50.05 -28.03 21.36
C TYR A 45 50.65 -29.26 22.06
N GLY A 46 49.95 -30.41 21.96
CA GLY A 46 50.43 -31.73 22.37
C GLY A 46 49.91 -32.84 21.44
N GLN A 47 50.83 -33.69 20.95
CA GLN A 47 50.53 -34.85 20.10
C GLN A 47 50.32 -36.13 20.93
N GLN A 48 49.60 -37.12 20.39
CA GLN A 48 49.70 -38.51 20.86
C GLN A 48 49.52 -39.52 19.71
N TYR A 49 50.32 -40.59 19.75
CA TYR A 49 50.48 -41.58 18.67
C TYR A 49 49.72 -42.89 18.93
N GLY A 50 49.11 -43.44 17.86
CA GLY A 50 49.34 -44.82 17.35
C GLY A 50 48.88 -46.08 18.11
N GLN A 51 48.59 -47.12 17.31
CA GLN A 51 48.28 -48.55 17.64
C GLN A 51 46.89 -48.80 18.28
N GLU A 52 46.14 -49.87 17.94
CA GLU A 52 46.45 -51.12 17.22
C GLU A 52 45.22 -51.68 16.45
N GLN A 53 45.41 -52.70 15.60
CA GLN A 53 44.36 -53.44 14.85
C GLN A 53 44.57 -54.96 15.05
N PRO A 54 43.51 -55.77 15.08
CA PRO A 54 43.56 -57.01 14.31
C PRO A 54 42.27 -57.43 13.57
N TYR A 55 42.50 -58.20 12.51
CA TYR A 55 41.60 -58.77 11.47
C TYR A 55 40.30 -59.48 11.92
N GLY A 56 39.29 -59.48 11.02
CA GLY A 56 38.14 -60.39 11.07
C GLY A 56 37.18 -60.39 9.85
N SER A 57 37.46 -61.26 8.86
CA SER A 57 36.52 -61.85 7.84
C SER A 57 35.59 -60.99 6.94
N ALA A 58 35.67 -61.23 5.62
CA ALA A 58 34.61 -60.94 4.62
C ALA A 58 33.42 -61.95 4.76
N GLN A 59 32.20 -61.82 4.22
CA GLN A 59 31.66 -61.40 2.89
C GLN A 59 30.10 -61.33 3.04
N PRO A 60 29.25 -60.99 2.04
CA PRO A 60 29.46 -60.37 0.73
C PRO A 60 28.59 -59.10 0.48
N GLN A 61 28.71 -58.51 -0.71
CA GLN A 61 27.96 -57.32 -1.15
C GLN A 61 26.51 -57.62 -1.56
N GLN A 62 25.62 -56.63 -1.39
CA GLN A 62 24.41 -56.48 -2.22
C GLN A 62 24.51 -55.16 -2.98
N GLU A 63 24.48 -55.22 -4.30
CA GLU A 63 24.41 -54.04 -5.16
C GLU A 63 23.00 -53.44 -5.10
N GLN A 64 22.89 -52.18 -4.68
CA GLN A 64 21.71 -51.36 -4.98
C GLN A 64 22.11 -50.11 -5.73
N GLN A 65 22.11 -50.26 -7.05
CA GLN A 65 21.70 -49.27 -8.05
C GLN A 65 21.91 -47.80 -7.67
N TYR A 66 23.03 -47.24 -8.11
CA TYR A 66 23.24 -45.78 -8.14
C TYR A 66 22.10 -45.10 -8.91
N GLY A 67 21.20 -44.43 -8.19
CA GLY A 67 20.31 -43.43 -8.77
C GLY A 67 21.17 -42.29 -9.33
N SER A 68 21.08 -42.06 -10.64
CA SER A 68 21.82 -40.98 -11.30
C SER A 68 21.37 -39.62 -10.75
N LEU A 69 22.16 -39.07 -9.83
CA LEU A 69 22.10 -37.67 -9.43
C LEU A 69 22.63 -36.83 -10.60
N GLY A 70 21.74 -36.55 -11.56
CA GLY A 70 21.98 -35.57 -12.60
C GLY A 70 22.40 -34.24 -11.97
N PRO A 71 23.35 -33.50 -12.57
CA PRO A 71 23.92 -32.32 -11.94
C PRO A 71 22.87 -31.20 -11.81
N GLN A 72 22.32 -31.03 -10.60
CA GLN A 72 21.56 -29.83 -10.22
C GLN A 72 22.50 -28.60 -10.24
N ARG A 73 22.68 -28.02 -11.42
CA ARG A 73 23.45 -26.79 -11.64
C ARG A 73 22.51 -25.60 -11.83
N GLY A 74 22.51 -24.71 -10.83
CA GLY A 74 21.96 -23.35 -10.91
C GLY A 74 20.54 -23.21 -10.35
N GLY A 75 20.39 -22.46 -9.25
CA GLY A 75 19.05 -22.11 -8.74
C GLY A 75 18.91 -21.88 -7.22
N ALA A 76 19.99 -21.85 -6.45
CA ALA A 76 19.97 -21.92 -4.97
C ALA A 76 19.26 -20.78 -4.18
N ASN A 77 18.50 -19.89 -4.84
CA ASN A 77 17.81 -18.76 -4.19
C ASN A 77 16.47 -18.35 -4.83
N VAL A 78 15.90 -19.09 -5.78
CA VAL A 78 14.63 -18.70 -6.44
C VAL A 78 13.44 -19.33 -5.71
N LEU A 79 12.43 -18.52 -5.38
CA LEU A 79 11.21 -18.99 -4.70
C LEU A 79 10.42 -19.97 -5.57
N SER A 80 9.74 -20.93 -4.94
CA SER A 80 8.72 -21.72 -5.64
C SER A 80 7.57 -20.80 -6.10
N GLN A 81 6.87 -21.17 -7.18
CA GLN A 81 5.69 -20.41 -7.61
C GLN A 81 4.64 -20.30 -6.50
N SER A 82 4.47 -21.34 -5.67
CA SER A 82 3.53 -21.30 -4.54
C SER A 82 3.94 -20.25 -3.50
N ASP A 83 5.21 -20.21 -3.11
CA ASP A 83 5.69 -19.29 -2.07
C ASP A 83 5.79 -17.85 -2.56
N PHE A 84 6.10 -17.66 -3.85
CA PHE A 84 5.98 -16.37 -4.53
C PHE A 84 4.54 -15.83 -4.45
N LEU A 85 3.55 -16.65 -4.81
CA LEU A 85 2.13 -16.26 -4.77
C LEU A 85 1.64 -15.98 -3.33
N LYS A 86 2.13 -16.73 -2.33
CA LYS A 86 1.86 -16.42 -0.90
C LYS A 86 2.40 -15.04 -0.52
N ARG A 87 3.64 -14.71 -0.89
CA ARG A 87 4.23 -13.37 -0.66
C ARG A 87 3.44 -12.27 -1.36
N VAL A 88 3.06 -12.45 -2.63
CA VAL A 88 2.21 -11.51 -3.37
C VAL A 88 0.89 -11.25 -2.63
N SER A 89 0.25 -12.30 -2.11
CA SER A 89 -1.00 -12.20 -1.34
C SER A 89 -0.80 -11.42 -0.02
N ALA A 90 0.27 -11.70 0.72
CA ALA A 90 0.59 -11.00 1.96
C ALA A 90 0.86 -9.49 1.72
N ILE A 91 1.69 -9.15 0.74
CA ILE A 91 1.96 -7.75 0.38
C ILE A 91 0.68 -7.05 -0.10
N ARG A 92 -0.18 -7.75 -0.85
CA ARG A 92 -1.49 -7.19 -1.26
C ARG A 92 -2.37 -6.89 -0.04
N GLN A 93 -2.36 -7.70 1.01
CA GLN A 93 -3.04 -7.40 2.27
C GLN A 93 -2.41 -6.20 3.01
N GLU A 94 -1.08 -6.07 3.01
CA GLU A 94 -0.41 -4.89 3.55
C GLU A 94 -0.79 -3.59 2.82
N ILE A 95 -0.91 -3.62 1.49
CA ILE A 95 -1.37 -2.46 0.69
C ILE A 95 -2.85 -2.15 0.98
N GLN A 96 -3.71 -3.15 1.23
CA GLN A 96 -5.08 -2.88 1.67
C GLN A 96 -5.13 -2.24 3.07
N SER A 97 -4.28 -2.70 4.00
CA SER A 97 -4.09 -2.05 5.30
C SER A 97 -3.56 -0.62 5.16
N LEU A 98 -2.67 -0.36 4.19
CA LEU A 98 -2.19 0.98 3.87
C LEU A 98 -3.33 1.92 3.41
N LYS A 99 -4.29 1.43 2.60
CA LYS A 99 -5.48 2.23 2.22
C LYS A 99 -6.31 2.65 3.42
N VAL A 100 -6.47 1.78 4.42
CA VAL A 100 -7.15 2.12 5.68
C VAL A 100 -6.37 3.19 6.45
N ASN A 101 -5.03 3.09 6.51
CA ASN A 101 -4.21 4.14 7.10
C ASN A 101 -4.40 5.49 6.40
N ILE A 102 -4.41 5.54 5.07
CA ILE A 102 -4.62 6.77 4.28
C ILE A 102 -5.98 7.42 4.61
N GLN A 103 -7.05 6.63 4.70
CA GLN A 103 -8.39 7.11 5.10
C GLN A 103 -8.42 7.65 6.53
N ASN A 104 -7.66 7.04 7.44
CA ASN A 104 -7.53 7.50 8.82
C ASN A 104 -6.68 8.79 8.91
N VAL A 105 -5.61 8.92 8.12
CA VAL A 105 -4.82 10.16 7.98
C VAL A 105 -5.70 11.30 7.47
N ALA A 106 -6.48 11.07 6.40
CA ALA A 106 -7.43 12.05 5.88
C ALA A 106 -8.47 12.47 6.93
N THR A 107 -8.99 11.51 7.72
CA THR A 107 -9.93 11.79 8.81
C THR A 107 -9.30 12.67 9.89
N LEU A 108 -8.09 12.33 10.31
CA LEU A 108 -7.34 13.09 11.32
C LEU A 108 -6.96 14.49 10.82
N HIS A 109 -6.54 14.67 9.56
CA HIS A 109 -6.34 16.00 8.96
C HIS A 109 -7.61 16.85 8.99
N GLY A 110 -8.78 16.25 8.75
CA GLY A 110 -10.07 16.93 8.87
C GLY A 110 -10.35 17.40 10.30
N GLN A 111 -10.12 16.53 11.29
CA GLN A 111 -10.28 16.84 12.72
C GLN A 111 -9.27 17.89 13.21
N THR A 112 -7.99 17.77 12.83
CA THR A 112 -6.96 18.72 13.20
C THR A 112 -7.18 20.07 12.54
N LEU A 113 -7.74 20.17 11.32
CA LEU A 113 -8.14 21.45 10.73
C LEU A 113 -9.27 22.13 11.52
N ALA A 114 -10.27 21.35 11.93
CA ALA A 114 -11.47 21.85 12.62
C ALA A 114 -11.24 22.24 14.10
N SER A 115 -10.17 21.76 14.72
CA SER A 115 -9.92 21.91 16.17
C SER A 115 -8.47 22.30 16.49
N THR A 116 -8.22 22.84 17.68
CA THR A 116 -6.87 23.03 18.24
C THR A 116 -6.46 21.87 19.17
N ASP A 117 -7.06 20.69 18.99
CA ASP A 117 -6.76 19.52 19.80
C ASP A 117 -5.35 18.97 19.50
N ASN A 118 -4.51 18.92 20.53
CA ASN A 118 -3.16 18.38 20.43
C ASN A 118 -3.15 16.83 20.43
N ALA A 119 -4.19 16.17 20.95
CA ALA A 119 -4.29 14.71 20.90
C ALA A 119 -4.50 14.21 19.46
N ALA A 120 -5.45 14.82 18.73
CA ALA A 120 -5.65 14.55 17.30
C ALA A 120 -4.38 14.82 16.44
N ARG A 121 -3.61 15.87 16.77
CA ARG A 121 -2.32 16.15 16.11
C ARG A 121 -1.26 15.08 16.37
N GLN A 122 -1.11 14.63 17.61
CA GLN A 122 -0.16 13.57 17.94
C GLN A 122 -0.56 12.26 17.23
N GLN A 123 -1.84 11.91 17.24
CA GLN A 123 -2.34 10.72 16.52
C GLN A 123 -2.10 10.81 15.00
N LEU A 124 -2.21 12.01 14.41
CA LEU A 124 -1.89 12.24 13.00
C LEU A 124 -0.39 12.02 12.74
N ASP A 125 0.50 12.63 13.54
CA ASP A 125 1.95 12.49 13.41
C ASP A 125 2.38 11.01 13.56
N ASP A 126 1.87 10.30 14.57
CA ASP A 126 2.14 8.89 14.82
C ASP A 126 1.66 8.00 13.66
N LEU A 127 0.46 8.26 13.13
CA LEU A 127 -0.10 7.50 12.01
C LEU A 127 0.63 7.76 10.69
N VAL A 128 1.04 9.00 10.42
CA VAL A 128 1.86 9.35 9.25
C VAL A 128 3.21 8.62 9.32
N ALA A 129 3.89 8.63 10.48
CA ALA A 129 5.13 7.90 10.68
C ALA A 129 4.95 6.38 10.49
N ALA A 130 3.90 5.78 11.07
CA ALA A 130 3.59 4.36 10.86
C ALA A 130 3.29 4.03 9.39
N THR A 131 2.70 4.97 8.65
CA THR A 131 2.36 4.85 7.22
C THR A 131 3.62 4.94 6.34
N GLN A 132 4.57 5.83 6.66
CA GLN A 132 5.90 5.89 6.02
C GLN A 132 6.68 4.57 6.19
N LEU A 133 6.69 4.01 7.41
CA LEU A 133 7.33 2.71 7.68
C LEU A 133 6.68 1.58 6.87
N LYS A 134 5.34 1.54 6.79
CA LYS A 134 4.60 0.58 5.97
C LYS A 134 4.89 0.73 4.48
N ASN A 135 4.96 1.96 3.95
CA ASN A 135 5.37 2.24 2.57
C ASN A 135 6.77 1.70 2.27
N THR A 136 7.72 1.89 3.18
CA THR A 136 9.10 1.41 3.04
C THR A 136 9.18 -0.12 3.08
N SER A 137 8.44 -0.77 3.98
CA SER A 137 8.29 -2.24 4.03
C SER A 137 7.77 -2.80 2.71
N ILE A 138 6.61 -2.31 2.25
CA ILE A 138 5.96 -2.78 1.02
C ILE A 138 6.90 -2.59 -0.19
N ARG A 139 7.56 -1.43 -0.30
CA ARG A 139 8.57 -1.17 -1.34
C ARG A 139 9.67 -2.24 -1.34
N SER A 140 10.25 -2.54 -0.17
CA SER A 140 11.33 -3.53 -0.03
C SER A 140 10.87 -4.92 -0.48
N GLN A 141 9.70 -5.35 0.00
CA GLN A 141 9.14 -6.67 -0.36
C GLN A 141 8.82 -6.78 -1.86
N ILE A 142 8.31 -5.72 -2.49
CA ILE A 142 8.09 -5.69 -3.94
C ILE A 142 9.43 -5.73 -4.71
N GLN A 143 10.47 -5.05 -4.22
CA GLN A 143 11.82 -5.12 -4.78
C GLN A 143 12.43 -6.53 -4.67
N GLU A 144 12.19 -7.25 -3.57
CA GLU A 144 12.57 -8.68 -3.45
C GLU A 144 11.86 -9.56 -4.49
N LEU A 145 10.55 -9.35 -4.70
CA LEU A 145 9.79 -10.09 -5.72
C LEU A 145 10.24 -9.77 -7.15
N LYS A 146 10.64 -8.52 -7.43
CA LYS A 146 11.29 -8.14 -8.69
C LYS A 146 12.55 -8.97 -8.90
N ALA A 147 13.45 -8.98 -7.90
CA ALA A 147 14.71 -9.70 -7.96
C ALA A 147 14.52 -11.22 -8.06
N ASP A 148 13.48 -11.81 -7.43
CA ASP A 148 13.12 -13.21 -7.62
C ASP A 148 12.61 -13.52 -9.03
N THR A 149 11.77 -12.65 -9.57
CA THR A 149 11.26 -12.77 -10.94
C THR A 149 12.41 -12.71 -11.95
N GLU A 150 13.34 -11.76 -11.82
CA GLU A 150 14.49 -11.60 -12.71
C GLU A 150 15.48 -12.77 -12.66
N ARG A 151 15.51 -13.53 -11.57
CA ARG A 151 16.32 -14.75 -11.41
C ARG A 151 15.59 -16.03 -11.83
N THR A 152 14.29 -15.95 -12.14
CA THR A 152 13.48 -17.10 -12.54
C THR A 152 13.67 -17.38 -14.04
N THR A 153 14.24 -18.53 -14.36
CA THR A 153 14.49 -18.99 -15.74
C THR A 153 13.58 -20.13 -16.20
N ASP A 154 12.72 -20.63 -15.32
CA ASP A 154 11.79 -21.72 -15.60
C ASP A 154 10.43 -21.23 -16.14
N GLY A 155 9.51 -22.17 -16.40
CA GLY A 155 8.15 -21.88 -16.89
C GLY A 155 7.30 -21.02 -15.96
N SER A 156 7.69 -20.78 -14.70
CA SER A 156 6.97 -19.90 -13.77
C SER A 156 7.27 -18.41 -13.99
N PHE A 157 8.29 -18.06 -14.77
CA PHE A 157 8.70 -16.67 -15.03
C PHE A 157 7.54 -15.76 -15.46
N SER A 158 6.72 -16.20 -16.42
CA SER A 158 5.61 -15.39 -16.95
C SER A 158 4.53 -15.11 -15.89
N VAL A 159 4.23 -16.12 -15.06
CA VAL A 159 3.27 -15.99 -13.95
C VAL A 159 3.82 -15.06 -12.88
N LYS A 160 5.06 -15.26 -12.45
CA LYS A 160 5.72 -14.39 -11.46
C LYS A 160 5.78 -12.94 -11.93
N LYS A 161 6.19 -12.71 -13.19
CA LYS A 161 6.25 -11.38 -13.79
C LYS A 161 4.89 -10.68 -13.82
N SER A 162 3.85 -11.36 -14.30
CA SER A 162 2.49 -10.78 -14.34
C SER A 162 1.96 -10.44 -12.95
N GLN A 163 2.20 -11.30 -11.96
CA GLN A 163 1.78 -11.07 -10.57
C GLN A 163 2.56 -9.94 -9.90
N PHE A 164 3.88 -9.87 -10.13
CA PHE A 164 4.73 -8.75 -9.71
C PHE A 164 4.26 -7.42 -10.33
N GLU A 165 4.04 -7.36 -11.64
CA GLU A 165 3.59 -6.14 -12.33
C GLU A 165 2.22 -5.69 -11.84
N SER A 166 1.28 -6.63 -11.63
CA SER A 166 -0.03 -6.34 -11.04
C SER A 166 0.07 -5.79 -9.61
N LEU A 167 0.99 -6.32 -8.79
CA LEU A 167 1.21 -5.88 -7.42
C LEU A 167 1.88 -4.50 -7.36
N ASN A 168 2.91 -4.27 -8.19
CA ASN A 168 3.60 -2.98 -8.30
C ASN A 168 2.62 -1.88 -8.72
N ASN A 169 1.80 -2.12 -9.75
CA ASN A 169 0.79 -1.17 -10.19
C ASN A 169 -0.28 -0.91 -9.11
N PHE A 170 -0.76 -1.95 -8.42
CA PHE A 170 -1.71 -1.77 -7.30
C PHE A 170 -1.12 -0.92 -6.15
N PHE A 171 0.19 -1.01 -5.90
CA PHE A 171 0.86 -0.13 -4.94
C PHE A 171 0.99 1.30 -5.47
N LYS A 172 1.38 1.51 -6.73
CA LYS A 172 1.41 2.83 -7.38
C LYS A 172 0.06 3.54 -7.30
N ASP A 173 -1.03 2.87 -7.66
CA ASP A 173 -2.39 3.42 -7.60
C ASP A 173 -2.75 3.86 -6.17
N THR A 174 -2.24 3.15 -5.17
CA THR A 174 -2.43 3.46 -3.74
C THR A 174 -1.61 4.67 -3.30
N ILE A 175 -0.36 4.80 -3.76
CA ILE A 175 0.49 5.97 -3.50
C ILE A 175 -0.03 7.22 -4.22
N GLN A 176 -0.58 7.09 -5.44
CA GLN A 176 -1.22 8.18 -6.15
C GLN A 176 -2.49 8.68 -5.43
N GLN A 177 -3.31 7.77 -4.88
CA GLN A 177 -4.44 8.15 -4.02
C GLN A 177 -3.99 8.91 -2.77
N PHE A 178 -2.87 8.51 -2.15
CA PHE A 178 -2.34 9.23 -0.99
C PHE A 178 -1.78 10.62 -1.36
N LEU A 179 -1.08 10.73 -2.49
CA LEU A 179 -0.62 12.02 -3.04
C LEU A 179 -1.78 12.98 -3.30
N GLU A 180 -2.91 12.48 -3.81
CA GLU A 180 -4.10 13.29 -4.04
C GLU A 180 -4.70 13.80 -2.72
N GLU A 181 -4.88 12.94 -1.72
CA GLU A 181 -5.37 13.32 -0.38
C GLU A 181 -4.45 14.36 0.29
N GLU A 182 -3.14 14.12 0.34
CA GLU A 182 -2.17 15.06 0.93
C GLU A 182 -2.16 16.41 0.18
N SER A 183 -2.26 16.40 -1.16
CA SER A 183 -2.37 17.63 -1.96
C SER A 183 -3.67 18.40 -1.66
N GLN A 184 -4.80 17.71 -1.55
CA GLN A 184 -6.07 18.32 -1.15
C GLN A 184 -5.99 18.93 0.26
N TYR A 185 -5.34 18.24 1.21
CA TYR A 185 -5.18 18.77 2.56
C TYR A 185 -4.22 19.96 2.61
N LYS A 186 -3.09 19.93 1.89
CA LYS A 186 -2.18 21.07 1.74
C LYS A 186 -2.95 22.34 1.40
N GLU A 187 -3.81 22.28 0.38
CA GLU A 187 -4.62 23.41 -0.06
C GLU A 187 -5.65 23.85 1.01
N ARG A 188 -6.28 22.92 1.73
CA ARG A 188 -7.16 23.27 2.87
C ARG A 188 -6.39 23.99 4.00
N TYR A 189 -5.16 23.58 4.31
CA TYR A 189 -4.32 24.30 5.29
C TYR A 189 -3.96 25.71 4.80
N ARG A 190 -3.63 25.90 3.50
CA ARG A 190 -3.37 27.22 2.90
C ARG A 190 -4.60 28.14 3.04
N GLN A 191 -5.77 27.66 2.65
CA GLN A 191 -7.02 28.41 2.80
C GLN A 191 -7.33 28.77 4.26
N GLN A 192 -7.00 27.88 5.20
CA GLN A 192 -7.23 28.15 6.62
C GLN A 192 -6.26 29.19 7.20
N ILE A 193 -5.00 29.23 6.71
CA ILE A 193 -4.06 30.32 6.97
C ILE A 193 -4.60 31.64 6.43
N ALA A 194 -5.04 31.68 5.17
CA ALA A 194 -5.60 32.88 4.55
C ALA A 194 -6.81 33.44 5.31
N ARG A 195 -7.70 32.55 5.80
CA ARG A 195 -8.85 32.94 6.64
C ARG A 195 -8.41 33.54 7.97
N GLN A 196 -7.48 32.91 8.68
CA GLN A 196 -6.99 33.40 9.98
C GLN A 196 -6.18 34.69 9.84
N TYR A 197 -5.41 34.85 8.77
CA TYR A 197 -4.68 36.08 8.47
C TYR A 197 -5.64 37.26 8.27
N ARG A 198 -6.72 37.08 7.49
CA ARG A 198 -7.78 38.10 7.28
C ARG A 198 -8.53 38.48 8.57
N ILE A 199 -8.66 37.58 9.54
CA ILE A 199 -9.27 37.91 10.86
C ILE A 199 -8.41 38.95 11.61
N VAL A 200 -7.10 38.88 11.46
CA VAL A 200 -6.16 39.81 12.13
C VAL A 200 -5.94 41.08 11.31
N ASN A 201 -5.90 40.93 9.98
CA ASN A 201 -5.66 41.98 9.00
C ASN A 201 -6.85 42.07 8.02
N PRO A 202 -7.99 42.68 8.42
CA PRO A 202 -9.21 42.71 7.61
C PRO A 202 -9.06 43.53 6.32
N ASP A 203 -8.19 44.54 6.33
CA ASP A 203 -7.92 45.42 5.18
C ASP A 203 -6.82 44.90 4.24
N ALA A 204 -6.37 43.65 4.42
CA ALA A 204 -5.30 43.06 3.62
C ALA A 204 -5.73 42.81 2.16
N THR A 205 -4.87 43.16 1.20
CA THR A 205 -5.10 42.88 -0.23
C THR A 205 -4.93 41.39 -0.53
N GLU A 206 -5.46 40.92 -1.67
CA GLU A 206 -5.35 39.50 -2.04
C GLU A 206 -3.89 39.06 -2.21
N GLU A 207 -3.03 39.95 -2.71
CA GLU A 207 -1.59 39.71 -2.83
C GLU A 207 -0.92 39.55 -1.47
N GLN A 208 -1.33 40.35 -0.47
CA GLN A 208 -0.83 40.22 0.91
C GLN A 208 -1.31 38.92 1.56
N VAL A 209 -2.54 38.49 1.28
CA VAL A 209 -3.06 37.20 1.77
C VAL A 209 -2.37 36.03 1.08
N GLN A 210 -2.08 36.13 -0.22
CA GLN A 210 -1.30 35.12 -0.95
C GLN A 210 0.12 35.02 -0.38
N GLN A 211 0.80 36.15 -0.20
CA GLN A 211 2.10 36.20 0.50
C GLN A 211 2.02 35.57 1.90
N ALA A 212 0.94 35.82 2.65
CA ALA A 212 0.70 35.19 3.94
C ALA A 212 0.47 33.66 3.86
N MET A 213 0.00 33.09 2.75
CA MET A 213 -0.07 31.63 2.58
C MET A 213 1.29 31.00 2.27
N ASP A 214 2.16 31.74 1.57
CA ASP A 214 3.49 31.29 1.11
C ASP A 214 4.64 31.67 2.05
N ALA A 215 4.38 32.54 3.04
CA ALA A 215 5.37 33.02 4.00
C ALA A 215 5.86 31.93 4.96
N ASP A 216 7.15 31.97 5.30
CA ASP A 216 7.71 31.16 6.39
C ASP A 216 7.29 31.74 7.75
N TRP A 217 6.17 31.26 8.28
CA TRP A 217 5.66 31.66 9.59
C TRP A 217 6.56 31.26 10.76
N ARG A 218 7.67 30.53 10.53
CA ARG A 218 8.69 30.30 11.55
C ARG A 218 9.48 31.59 11.80
N ASP A 219 9.63 32.47 10.81
CA ASP A 219 10.27 33.77 10.99
C ASP A 219 9.45 34.68 11.92
N GLU A 220 10.08 35.07 13.03
CA GLU A 220 9.50 36.00 14.00
C GLU A 220 9.34 37.41 13.40
N GLY A 221 10.16 37.79 12.42
CA GLY A 221 10.01 39.04 11.68
C GLY A 221 8.67 39.13 10.94
N ILE A 222 8.26 38.05 10.28
CA ILE A 222 6.97 37.94 9.57
C ILE A 222 5.82 37.95 10.58
N PHE A 223 5.92 37.19 11.68
CA PHE A 223 4.91 37.17 12.74
C PHE A 223 4.68 38.57 13.35
N GLN A 224 5.76 39.27 13.71
CA GLN A 224 5.69 40.62 14.27
C GLN A 224 5.23 41.67 13.23
N ALA A 225 5.55 41.49 11.95
CA ALA A 225 5.03 42.33 10.88
C ALA A 225 3.50 42.19 10.73
N ALA A 226 2.98 40.95 10.78
CA ALA A 226 1.56 40.65 10.70
C ALA A 226 0.75 41.16 11.92
N LEU A 227 1.40 41.39 13.06
CA LEU A 227 0.82 42.04 14.25
C LEU A 227 0.84 43.59 14.21
N ARG A 228 1.55 44.24 13.26
CA ARG A 228 1.74 45.70 13.29
C ARG A 228 0.41 46.46 13.27
N THR A 229 -0.55 45.96 12.51
CA THR A 229 -1.91 46.51 12.31
C THR A 229 -2.84 46.22 13.48
N ASN A 230 -2.65 45.10 14.20
CA ASN A 230 -3.50 44.69 15.31
C ASN A 230 -2.69 43.93 16.37
N ARG A 231 -2.33 44.62 17.46
CA ARG A 231 -1.52 44.07 18.57
C ARG A 231 -2.34 43.54 19.75
N SER A 232 -3.63 43.24 19.53
CA SER A 232 -4.48 42.68 20.59
C SER A 232 -4.05 41.26 20.95
N GLY A 233 -4.29 40.83 22.20
CA GLY A 233 -4.03 39.44 22.61
C GLY A 233 -4.81 38.42 21.77
N HIS A 234 -5.97 38.82 21.24
CA HIS A 234 -6.75 38.03 20.28
C HIS A 234 -5.99 37.84 18.95
N ALA A 235 -5.44 38.91 18.38
CA ALA A 235 -4.63 38.84 17.16
C ALA A 235 -3.40 37.92 17.32
N SER A 236 -2.69 38.02 18.44
CA SER A 236 -1.56 37.13 18.76
C SER A 236 -1.97 35.66 18.83
N ALA A 237 -3.13 35.35 19.41
CA ALA A 237 -3.66 33.98 19.46
C ALA A 237 -4.04 33.44 18.06
N VAL A 238 -4.65 34.28 17.21
CA VAL A 238 -5.03 33.89 15.84
C VAL A 238 -3.79 33.68 14.96
N LEU A 239 -2.78 34.55 15.01
CA LEU A 239 -1.52 34.30 14.27
C LEU A 239 -0.71 33.13 14.86
N GLY A 240 -0.84 32.85 16.16
CA GLY A 240 -0.29 31.62 16.75
C GLY A 240 -0.88 30.36 16.11
N ASN A 241 -2.18 30.37 15.81
CA ASN A 241 -2.83 29.31 15.04
C ASN A 241 -2.34 29.27 13.59
N VAL A 242 -2.12 30.42 12.93
CA VAL A 242 -1.52 30.48 11.59
C VAL A 242 -0.16 29.79 11.56
N ARG A 243 0.73 30.11 12.50
CA ARG A 243 2.06 29.49 12.65
C ARG A 243 1.97 27.98 12.85
N ALA A 244 1.00 27.51 13.63
CA ALA A 244 0.74 26.08 13.80
C ALA A 244 0.25 25.41 12.51
N ARG A 245 -0.68 26.04 11.76
CA ARG A 245 -1.17 25.52 10.47
C ARG A 245 -0.11 25.52 9.37
N HIS A 246 0.80 26.48 9.39
CA HIS A 246 1.95 26.48 8.50
C HIS A 246 2.89 25.31 8.83
N ASN A 247 3.14 25.02 10.12
CA ASN A 247 3.91 23.84 10.51
C ASN A 247 3.23 22.52 10.07
N ASP A 248 1.91 22.41 10.29
CA ASP A 248 1.10 21.27 9.81
C ASP A 248 1.23 21.11 8.27
N MET A 249 1.21 22.21 7.51
CA MET A 249 1.39 22.20 6.04
C MET A 249 2.80 21.76 5.61
N LEU A 250 3.86 22.21 6.28
CA LEU A 250 5.23 21.80 5.96
C LEU A 250 5.44 20.28 6.14
N LYS A 251 4.74 19.65 7.08
CA LYS A 251 4.73 18.18 7.24
C LYS A 251 4.09 17.49 6.04
N ILE A 252 2.96 18.02 5.55
CA ILE A 252 2.29 17.53 4.33
C ILE A 252 3.19 17.71 3.11
N GLU A 253 3.89 18.84 2.96
CA GLU A 253 4.84 19.03 1.86
C GLU A 253 5.97 18.00 1.89
N LYS A 254 6.51 17.68 3.08
CA LYS A 254 7.50 16.61 3.24
C LYS A 254 6.93 15.23 2.84
N SER A 255 5.72 14.92 3.30
CA SER A 255 4.99 13.69 2.97
C SER A 255 4.80 13.54 1.45
N ILE A 256 4.35 14.61 0.76
CA ILE A 256 4.22 14.64 -0.70
C ILE A 256 5.55 14.35 -1.40
N MET A 257 6.65 14.95 -0.96
CA MET A 257 7.97 14.74 -1.57
C MET A 257 8.46 13.28 -1.41
N GLU A 258 8.27 12.68 -0.24
CA GLU A 258 8.58 11.27 0.02
C GLU A 258 7.72 10.31 -0.82
N LEU A 259 6.43 10.62 -0.99
CA LEU A 259 5.51 9.84 -1.81
C LEU A 259 5.83 9.95 -3.32
N LEU A 260 6.29 11.12 -3.78
CA LEU A 260 6.78 11.32 -5.15
C LEU A 260 8.07 10.54 -5.42
N GLU A 261 9.04 10.57 -4.49
CA GLU A 261 10.27 9.76 -4.57
C GLU A 261 9.93 8.26 -4.67
N LEU A 262 9.04 7.78 -3.79
CA LEU A 262 8.55 6.41 -3.81
C LEU A 262 7.88 6.06 -5.15
N LEU A 263 7.01 6.92 -5.68
CA LEU A 263 6.33 6.68 -6.95
C LEU A 263 7.32 6.55 -8.12
N GLU A 264 8.36 7.39 -8.14
CA GLU A 264 9.43 7.32 -9.15
C GLU A 264 10.20 5.99 -9.05
N ILE A 265 10.57 5.56 -7.83
CA ILE A 265 11.21 4.26 -7.61
C ILE A 265 10.33 3.11 -8.12
N LEU A 266 9.02 3.14 -7.86
CA LEU A 266 8.08 2.13 -8.36
C LEU A 266 7.94 2.17 -9.89
N ASN A 267 8.05 3.34 -10.52
CA ASN A 267 8.03 3.51 -11.97
C ASN A 267 9.25 2.89 -12.65
N GLN A 268 10.42 2.99 -12.02
CA GLN A 268 11.66 2.34 -12.46
C GLN A 268 11.65 0.82 -12.26
N GLN A 269 10.71 0.26 -11.51
CA GLN A 269 10.59 -1.19 -11.32
C GLN A 269 9.96 -1.91 -12.53
N VAL A 270 10.78 -2.13 -13.56
CA VAL A 270 10.46 -2.95 -14.73
C VAL A 270 11.29 -4.24 -14.69
N VAL A 271 10.65 -5.40 -14.88
CA VAL A 271 11.33 -6.69 -15.04
C VAL A 271 11.79 -6.82 -16.49
N GLN A 272 13.11 -6.79 -16.71
CA GLN A 272 13.69 -7.04 -18.02
C GLN A 272 13.35 -8.47 -18.50
N GLN A 273 13.27 -8.69 -19.82
CA GLN A 273 13.06 -10.03 -20.35
C GLN A 273 14.31 -10.86 -20.05
N GLY A 274 14.17 -11.93 -19.26
CA GLY A 274 15.23 -12.91 -19.12
C GLY A 274 15.51 -13.57 -20.47
N GLN A 275 16.78 -13.92 -20.74
CA GLN A 275 17.07 -14.85 -21.83
C GLN A 275 16.34 -16.15 -21.52
N VAL A 276 15.37 -16.50 -22.37
CA VAL A 276 14.80 -17.84 -22.39
C VAL A 276 15.92 -18.77 -22.80
N ILE A 277 16.60 -19.37 -21.82
CA ILE A 277 17.39 -20.57 -22.05
C ILE A 277 16.37 -21.63 -22.43
N GLN A 278 16.19 -21.80 -23.75
CA GLN A 278 15.41 -22.90 -24.28
C GLN A 278 16.15 -24.17 -23.91
N ASN A 279 15.75 -24.77 -22.79
CA ASN A 279 16.01 -26.17 -22.52
C ASN A 279 15.19 -26.95 -23.56
N ILE A 280 15.77 -27.10 -24.75
CA ILE A 280 15.32 -28.02 -25.78
C ILE A 280 15.67 -29.42 -25.28
N ASP A 281 14.86 -29.94 -24.35
CA ASP A 281 14.61 -31.36 -24.12
C ASP A 281 13.41 -31.53 -23.17
N ASP A 282 12.54 -32.48 -23.51
CA ASP A 282 11.52 -33.11 -22.66
C ASP A 282 10.47 -32.24 -21.93
N LYS A 283 9.49 -31.72 -22.70
CA LYS A 283 8.03 -32.08 -22.54
C LYS A 283 7.11 -31.28 -23.48
N ALA A 284 7.28 -31.47 -24.79
CA ALA A 284 6.37 -30.92 -25.79
C ALA A 284 5.01 -31.66 -25.91
N GLN A 285 4.71 -32.66 -25.06
CA GLN A 285 3.67 -33.66 -25.35
C GLN A 285 2.61 -33.92 -24.26
N ASP A 286 2.71 -33.36 -23.03
CA ASP A 286 1.79 -33.79 -21.93
C ASP A 286 1.31 -32.70 -20.94
N THR A 287 1.21 -31.44 -21.39
CA THR A 287 0.59 -30.36 -20.59
C THR A 287 -0.33 -29.45 -21.42
N ASN A 288 -1.17 -30.04 -22.28
CA ASN A 288 -2.25 -29.33 -22.99
C ASN A 288 -3.67 -29.86 -22.68
N THR A 289 -3.80 -30.81 -21.75
CA THR A 289 -5.02 -31.61 -21.54
C THR A 289 -5.69 -31.44 -20.18
N HIS A 290 -5.06 -30.78 -19.20
CA HIS A 290 -5.58 -30.68 -17.82
C HIS A 290 -5.77 -29.26 -17.27
N LEU A 291 -6.17 -28.30 -18.13
CA LEU A 291 -6.58 -26.95 -17.71
C LEU A 291 -7.92 -26.47 -18.32
N ASN A 292 -8.70 -27.34 -18.96
CA ASN A 292 -10.02 -26.97 -19.51
C ASN A 292 -11.20 -27.14 -18.52
N ASP A 293 -11.09 -28.01 -17.51
CA ASP A 293 -12.22 -28.37 -16.65
C ASP A 293 -12.38 -27.51 -15.38
N ALA A 294 -11.39 -26.68 -15.04
CA ALA A 294 -11.41 -25.88 -13.80
C ALA A 294 -12.03 -24.47 -13.95
N THR A 295 -12.29 -24.00 -15.18
CA THR A 295 -12.68 -22.60 -15.45
C THR A 295 -14.04 -22.46 -16.16
N ILE A 296 -15.01 -23.36 -15.87
CA ILE A 296 -16.40 -23.23 -16.35
C ILE A 296 -17.41 -23.18 -15.18
N GLN A 297 -17.12 -22.43 -14.11
CA GLN A 297 -18.15 -22.03 -13.11
C GLN A 297 -18.16 -20.56 -12.68
N LEU A 298 -17.21 -19.71 -13.09
CA LEU A 298 -17.21 -18.28 -12.73
C LEU A 298 -17.10 -17.33 -13.94
N ASN A 299 -17.89 -17.57 -14.99
CA ASN A 299 -18.22 -16.52 -15.97
C ASN A 299 -19.55 -16.78 -16.72
N LYS A 300 -20.68 -16.74 -16.00
CA LYS A 300 -22.04 -16.67 -16.59
C LYS A 300 -22.74 -15.31 -16.34
N GLY A 301 -21.99 -14.28 -15.95
CA GLY A 301 -22.53 -12.99 -15.51
C GLY A 301 -22.98 -12.03 -16.62
N VAL A 302 -22.23 -11.90 -17.74
CA VAL A 302 -22.42 -10.77 -18.68
C VAL A 302 -22.30 -11.15 -20.16
N GLU A 303 -22.95 -12.23 -20.64
CA GLU A 303 -23.15 -12.39 -22.10
C GLU A 303 -24.52 -12.93 -22.58
N HIS A 304 -25.51 -13.09 -21.69
CA HIS A 304 -26.84 -13.58 -22.12
C HIS A 304 -27.76 -12.51 -22.77
N ALA A 305 -27.47 -11.21 -22.61
CA ALA A 305 -28.32 -10.13 -23.14
C ALA A 305 -28.13 -9.81 -24.64
N ARG A 306 -26.96 -10.10 -25.23
CA ARG A 306 -26.66 -9.79 -26.65
C ARG A 306 -26.89 -10.96 -27.61
N ARG A 307 -26.63 -12.22 -27.20
CA ARG A 307 -26.90 -13.41 -28.04
C ARG A 307 -28.40 -13.64 -28.30
N ALA A 308 -29.27 -13.38 -27.32
CA ALA A 308 -30.72 -13.57 -27.45
C ALA A 308 -31.37 -12.70 -28.54
N ARG A 309 -30.79 -11.54 -28.88
CA ARG A 309 -31.32 -10.65 -29.94
C ARG A 309 -30.99 -11.16 -31.35
N LYS A 310 -29.80 -11.71 -31.56
CA LYS A 310 -29.36 -12.27 -32.85
C LYS A 310 -30.12 -13.54 -33.23
N LEU A 311 -30.44 -14.40 -32.25
CA LEU A 311 -31.19 -15.64 -32.48
C LEU A 311 -32.64 -15.40 -32.93
N LYS A 312 -33.29 -14.33 -32.48
CA LYS A 312 -34.65 -13.96 -32.96
C LYS A 312 -34.68 -13.66 -34.46
N TRP A 313 -33.65 -12.96 -34.98
CA TRP A 313 -33.54 -12.65 -36.41
C TRP A 313 -33.21 -13.89 -37.26
N TRP A 314 -32.38 -14.81 -36.75
CA TRP A 314 -32.09 -16.07 -37.43
C TRP A 314 -33.33 -16.97 -37.53
N CYS A 315 -34.11 -17.08 -36.45
CA CYS A 315 -35.38 -17.83 -36.46
C CYS A 315 -36.38 -17.21 -37.45
N PHE A 316 -36.54 -15.89 -37.44
CA PHE A 316 -37.40 -15.18 -38.40
C PHE A 316 -36.99 -15.42 -39.86
N GLY A 317 -35.69 -15.37 -40.17
CA GLY A 317 -35.17 -15.66 -41.51
C GLY A 317 -35.47 -17.09 -41.99
N ILE A 318 -35.34 -18.08 -41.11
CA ILE A 318 -35.66 -19.48 -41.41
C ILE A 318 -37.18 -19.64 -41.67
N CYS A 319 -38.04 -19.01 -40.86
CA CYS A 319 -39.49 -19.04 -41.08
C CYS A 319 -39.89 -18.43 -42.45
N VAL A 320 -39.30 -17.29 -42.82
CA VAL A 320 -39.57 -16.66 -44.13
C VAL A 320 -39.10 -17.55 -45.29
N ALA A 321 -37.93 -18.19 -45.18
CA ALA A 321 -37.43 -19.12 -46.19
C ALA A 321 -38.37 -20.33 -46.39
N ILE A 322 -38.90 -20.90 -45.30
CA ILE A 322 -39.87 -22.01 -45.37
C ILE A 322 -41.17 -21.57 -46.08
N ILE A 323 -41.69 -20.38 -45.78
CA ILE A 323 -42.89 -19.83 -46.44
C ILE A 323 -42.68 -19.68 -47.95
N ILE A 324 -41.51 -19.19 -48.38
CA ILE A 324 -41.17 -19.06 -49.81
C ILE A 324 -41.11 -20.43 -50.49
N ILE A 325 -40.51 -21.44 -49.86
CA ILE A 325 -40.45 -22.81 -50.39
C ILE A 325 -41.87 -23.40 -50.55
N VAL A 326 -42.73 -23.24 -49.55
CA VAL A 326 -44.14 -23.70 -49.64
C VAL A 326 -44.89 -22.96 -50.75
N ALA A 327 -44.72 -21.65 -50.89
CA ALA A 327 -45.34 -20.86 -51.95
C ALA A 327 -44.89 -21.30 -53.36
N LEU A 328 -43.60 -21.63 -53.54
CA LEU A 328 -43.07 -22.17 -54.79
C LEU A 328 -43.64 -23.56 -55.11
N ILE A 329 -43.75 -24.45 -54.12
CA ILE A 329 -44.35 -25.79 -54.30
C ILE A 329 -45.82 -25.67 -54.70
N VAL A 330 -46.60 -24.83 -54.00
CA VAL A 330 -48.02 -24.61 -54.34
C VAL A 330 -48.16 -23.93 -55.71
N GLY A 331 -47.30 -22.96 -56.03
CA GLY A 331 -47.28 -22.31 -57.34
C GLY A 331 -46.99 -23.27 -58.49
N LEU A 332 -46.00 -24.16 -58.34
CA LEU A 332 -45.70 -25.21 -59.29
C LEU A 332 -46.85 -26.23 -59.39
N TYR A 333 -47.42 -26.67 -58.27
CA TYR A 333 -48.53 -27.63 -58.26
C TYR A 333 -49.78 -27.08 -58.97
N VAL A 334 -50.16 -25.83 -58.69
CA VAL A 334 -51.30 -25.16 -59.35
C VAL A 334 -50.97 -24.85 -60.82
N GLY A 335 -49.73 -24.47 -61.13
CA GLY A 335 -49.28 -24.23 -62.52
C GLY A 335 -49.34 -25.49 -63.38
N LEU A 336 -48.82 -26.62 -62.85
CA LEU A 336 -48.87 -27.92 -63.51
C LEU A 336 -50.32 -28.42 -63.65
N ASN A 337 -51.14 -28.33 -62.61
CA ASN A 337 -52.56 -28.73 -62.70
C ASN A 337 -53.34 -27.88 -63.73
N LYS A 338 -53.08 -26.57 -63.83
CA LYS A 338 -53.66 -25.72 -64.88
C LYS A 338 -53.16 -26.08 -66.28
N ALA A 339 -51.88 -26.44 -66.42
CA ALA A 339 -51.33 -26.91 -67.69
C ALA A 339 -51.96 -28.26 -68.12
N SER A 340 -52.10 -29.21 -67.20
CA SER A 340 -52.77 -30.50 -67.44
C SER A 340 -54.24 -30.33 -67.83
N GLN A 341 -54.99 -29.46 -67.14
CA GLN A 341 -56.40 -29.20 -67.50
C GLN A 341 -56.53 -28.61 -68.91
N LYS A 342 -55.62 -27.69 -69.30
CA LYS A 342 -55.62 -27.07 -70.63
C LYS A 342 -55.23 -28.04 -71.76
N ALA A 343 -54.45 -29.08 -71.45
CA ALA A 343 -54.08 -30.15 -72.37
C ALA A 343 -55.16 -31.25 -72.52
N SER A 344 -56.08 -31.36 -71.56
CA SER A 344 -57.22 -32.30 -71.62
C SER A 344 -58.50 -31.70 -72.26
N SER A 345 -58.47 -30.43 -72.66
CA SER A 345 -59.62 -29.69 -73.19
C SER A 345 -59.36 -29.07 -74.57
N SER A 346 -58.40 -29.60 -75.33
CA SER A 346 -57.98 -29.08 -76.65
C SER A 346 -57.47 -30.19 -77.56
#